data_AF-A0A818TRD6-F1
#
_entry.id   AF-A0A818TRD6-F1
#
_cell.length_a   1.000
_cell.length_b   1.000
_cell.length_c   1.000
_cell.angle_alpha   90.00
_cell.angle_beta   90.00
_cell.angle_gamma   90.00
#
_symmetry.space_group_name_H-M   'P 1'
#
loop_
_entity.id
_entity.type
_entity.pdbx_description
1 polymer ?
#
loop_
_entity_poly.entity_id
_entity_poly.type
_entity_poly.pdbx_seq_one_letter_code
_entity_poly.pdbx_strand_id
1 'polypeptide(L)'
;MAKSLSINPEPLSFDVIHDIVKRNDNTKYDLVYRTLLTKSEYLTLIPDNDNYSILHYLVMYGLLDLFNKVIAIPNIRIILLTKTATKPAKDILQISRENQTKSSTHKKLYELIENLDIMDKFVEYAKNNQINECKRMLQQNEDLVNLKPPYRKYYLIHHLAYANNKDAFDQLLSICNFDMKLLTNDNKTASEVALEQKHTRFATYLESLSSDMRTIREKHDREKEKRNQEKMKHDEQIEKQILTTSGSNMLDCFTCPLTKELFQDPVVLSDGFTYERSAIQKWLDLGNRRSPMTNIELTNITLEKLFKNERRINL
;
A
#
# COMPACT_ATOMS: atom_id res chain seq x y z
N MET A 1 30.50 12.40 9.44
CA MET A 1 30.23 11.01 9.87
C MET A 1 28.83 10.66 9.41
N ALA A 2 28.72 9.85 8.37
CA ALA A 2 27.48 9.58 7.65
C ALA A 2 26.91 8.20 8.02
N LYS A 3 25.57 8.15 8.01
CA LYS A 3 24.67 6.98 7.97
C LYS A 3 24.64 6.09 9.22
N SER A 4 23.76 6.45 10.15
CA SER A 4 23.01 5.45 10.93
C SER A 4 22.10 4.68 9.95
N LEU A 5 22.53 3.49 9.52
CA LEU A 5 21.65 2.52 8.90
C LEU A 5 20.57 2.16 9.93
N SER A 6 19.36 2.68 9.73
CA SER A 6 18.15 2.16 10.35
C SER A 6 17.88 0.79 9.75
N ILE A 7 18.59 -0.23 10.24
CA ILE A 7 18.24 -1.63 10.00
C ILE A 7 16.93 -1.85 10.76
N ASN A 8 15.80 -1.80 10.05
CA ASN A 8 14.58 -2.35 10.61
C ASN A 8 14.87 -3.84 10.89
N PRO A 9 14.76 -4.31 12.14
CA PRO A 9 14.99 -5.72 12.45
C PRO A 9 14.03 -6.57 11.62
N GLU A 10 14.50 -7.72 11.14
CA GLU A 10 13.66 -8.65 10.39
C GLU A 10 12.40 -9.02 11.20
N PRO A 11 11.25 -9.23 10.52
CA PRO A 11 10.03 -9.64 11.19
C PRO A 11 10.25 -10.95 11.95
N LEU A 12 9.78 -11.00 13.19
CA LEU A 12 9.83 -12.22 14.00
C LEU A 12 9.02 -13.35 13.38
N SER A 13 9.39 -14.60 13.67
CA SER A 13 8.59 -15.76 13.28
C SER A 13 7.25 -15.80 14.02
N PHE A 14 6.28 -16.50 13.44
CA PHE A 14 4.96 -16.71 14.02
C PHE A 14 5.02 -17.26 15.45
N ASP A 15 5.81 -18.32 15.67
CA ASP A 15 5.90 -19.00 16.97
C ASP A 15 6.41 -18.06 18.08
N VAL A 16 7.39 -17.20 17.75
CA VAL A 16 7.95 -16.24 18.71
C VAL A 16 6.91 -15.20 19.11
N ILE A 17 6.17 -14.65 18.15
CA ILE A 17 5.14 -13.64 18.44
C ILE A 17 3.98 -14.27 19.21
N HIS A 18 3.56 -15.47 18.81
CA HIS A 18 2.51 -16.21 19.48
C HIS A 18 2.88 -16.45 20.95
N ASP A 19 4.11 -16.91 21.23
CA ASP A 19 4.60 -17.13 22.60
C ASP A 19 4.71 -15.81 23.41
N ILE A 20 5.16 -14.71 22.80
CA ILE A 20 5.20 -13.39 23.45
C ILE A 20 3.81 -12.97 23.95
N VAL A 21 2.79 -13.06 23.07
CA VAL A 21 1.43 -12.65 23.40
C VAL A 21 0.78 -13.63 24.38
N LYS A 22 1.01 -14.94 24.21
CA LYS A 22 0.55 -15.99 25.13
C LYS A 22 1.11 -15.83 26.54
N ARG A 23 2.38 -15.44 26.68
CA ARG A 23 3.00 -15.17 28.00
C ARG A 23 2.65 -13.79 28.55
N ASN A 24 1.92 -12.98 27.79
CA ASN A 24 1.57 -11.59 28.11
C ASN A 24 2.82 -10.72 28.39
N ASP A 25 3.90 -10.91 27.61
CA ASP A 25 5.15 -10.13 27.76
C ASP A 25 5.00 -8.74 27.13
N ASN A 26 4.49 -7.80 27.94
CA ASN A 26 4.17 -6.44 27.52
C ASN A 26 5.41 -5.64 27.03
N THR A 27 6.62 -6.01 27.45
CA THR A 27 7.86 -5.32 27.08
C THR A 27 8.17 -5.45 25.58
N LYS A 28 7.57 -6.44 24.91
CA LYS A 28 7.80 -6.77 23.49
C LYS A 28 6.62 -6.43 22.57
N TYR A 29 5.56 -5.79 23.07
CA TYR A 29 4.37 -5.50 22.24
C TYR A 29 4.62 -4.53 21.10
N ASP A 30 5.62 -3.65 21.21
CA ASP A 30 6.04 -2.83 20.08
C ASP A 30 6.60 -3.70 18.94
N LEU A 31 7.41 -4.71 19.29
CA LEU A 31 7.99 -5.65 18.32
C LEU A 31 6.93 -6.57 17.70
N VAL A 32 5.95 -7.01 18.51
CA VAL A 32 4.76 -7.72 18.02
C VAL A 32 4.04 -6.89 16.98
N TYR A 33 3.70 -5.64 17.31
CA TYR A 33 2.98 -4.75 16.40
C TYR A 33 3.77 -4.49 15.10
N ARG A 34 5.07 -4.20 15.19
CA ARG A 34 5.93 -4.00 14.01
C ARG A 34 5.95 -5.22 13.09
N THR A 35 5.98 -6.43 13.65
CA THR A 35 5.94 -7.62 12.81
C THR A 35 4.59 -7.78 12.14
N LEU A 36 3.49 -7.57 12.89
CA LEU A 36 2.12 -7.68 12.38
C LEU A 36 1.79 -6.66 11.27
N LEU A 37 2.49 -5.52 11.20
CA LEU A 37 2.39 -4.58 10.07
C LEU A 37 2.78 -5.23 8.73
N THR A 38 3.68 -6.21 8.75
CA THR A 38 4.17 -6.90 7.54
C THR A 38 3.63 -8.33 7.40
N LYS A 39 3.24 -8.96 8.52
CA LYS A 39 2.78 -10.35 8.63
C LYS A 39 1.40 -10.42 9.29
N SER A 40 0.45 -9.64 8.77
CA SER A 40 -0.89 -9.51 9.36
C SER A 40 -1.67 -10.83 9.42
N GLU A 41 -1.33 -11.78 8.54
CA GLU A 41 -1.90 -13.14 8.52
C GLU A 41 -1.70 -13.90 9.84
N TYR A 42 -0.68 -13.58 10.63
CA TYR A 42 -0.40 -14.25 11.91
C TYR A 42 -1.50 -14.07 12.96
N LEU A 43 -2.30 -13.01 12.85
CA LEU A 43 -3.33 -12.68 13.83
C LEU A 43 -4.39 -13.77 14.02
N THR A 44 -4.74 -14.46 12.94
CA THR A 44 -5.82 -15.45 12.90
C THR A 44 -5.31 -16.88 12.93
N LEU A 45 -4.00 -17.12 12.77
CA LEU A 45 -3.43 -18.46 12.81
C LEU A 45 -3.46 -19.03 14.24
N ILE A 46 -3.79 -20.31 14.35
CA ILE A 46 -3.79 -21.07 15.60
C ILE A 46 -2.74 -22.20 15.45
N PRO A 47 -1.71 -22.25 16.29
CA PRO A 47 -0.73 -23.35 16.27
C PRO A 47 -1.37 -24.72 16.56
N ASP A 48 -0.77 -25.80 16.06
CA ASP A 48 -1.27 -27.18 16.27
C ASP A 48 -1.35 -27.58 17.75
N ASN A 49 -0.48 -27.03 18.59
CA ASN A 49 -0.42 -27.31 20.03
C ASN A 49 -1.15 -26.26 20.89
N ASP A 50 -1.92 -25.36 20.28
CA ASP A 50 -2.64 -24.31 21.00
C ASP A 50 -4.10 -24.21 20.57
N ASN A 51 -4.95 -23.60 21.40
CA ASN A 51 -6.37 -23.43 21.14
C ASN A 51 -6.73 -22.02 20.65
N TYR A 52 -5.81 -21.07 20.79
CA TYR A 52 -6.05 -19.65 20.60
C TYR A 52 -5.07 -19.04 19.59
N SER A 53 -5.58 -18.12 18.77
CA SER A 53 -4.74 -17.25 17.93
C SER A 53 -4.23 -16.06 18.73
N ILE A 54 -3.31 -15.29 18.14
CA ILE A 54 -2.85 -14.02 18.73
C ILE A 54 -4.04 -13.12 19.07
N LEU A 55 -4.99 -12.97 18.16
CA LEU A 55 -6.18 -12.15 18.35
C LEU A 55 -7.01 -12.59 19.59
N HIS A 56 -7.19 -13.89 19.79
CA HIS A 56 -7.89 -14.40 20.97
C HIS A 56 -7.13 -14.09 22.26
N TYR A 57 -5.80 -14.22 22.26
CA TYR A 57 -4.98 -13.85 23.42
C TYR A 57 -5.07 -12.35 23.73
N LEU A 58 -5.08 -11.48 22.71
CA LEU A 58 -5.28 -10.03 22.90
C LEU A 58 -6.58 -9.75 23.67
N VAL A 59 -7.66 -10.45 23.30
CA VAL A 59 -8.97 -10.31 23.92
C VAL A 59 -9.02 -10.91 25.32
N MET A 60 -8.47 -12.12 25.49
CA MET A 60 -8.46 -12.83 26.77
C MET A 60 -7.66 -12.10 27.85
N TYR A 61 -6.60 -11.39 27.47
CA TYR A 61 -5.78 -10.59 28.40
C TYR A 61 -6.22 -9.12 28.49
N GLY A 62 -7.24 -8.70 27.74
CA GLY A 62 -7.75 -7.33 27.79
C GLY A 62 -6.77 -6.28 27.26
N LEU A 63 -5.98 -6.63 26.24
CA LEU A 63 -4.90 -5.81 25.65
C LEU A 63 -5.45 -4.76 24.67
N LEU A 64 -6.26 -3.83 25.20
CA LEU A 64 -7.01 -2.85 24.42
C LEU A 64 -6.14 -1.99 23.48
N ASP A 65 -5.00 -1.48 23.95
CA ASP A 65 -4.15 -0.60 23.14
C ASP A 65 -3.51 -1.33 21.96
N LEU A 66 -3.03 -2.56 22.19
CA LEU A 66 -2.46 -3.39 21.14
C LEU A 66 -3.55 -3.83 20.16
N PHE A 67 -4.73 -4.19 20.66
CA PHE A 67 -5.89 -4.54 19.82
C PHE A 67 -6.27 -3.38 18.88
N ASN A 68 -6.40 -2.16 19.40
CA ASN A 68 -6.69 -0.96 18.60
C ASN A 68 -5.65 -0.71 17.50
N LYS A 69 -4.36 -0.86 17.83
CA LYS A 69 -3.28 -0.75 16.83
C LYS A 69 -3.41 -1.81 15.73
N VAL A 70 -3.68 -3.05 16.13
CA VAL A 70 -3.79 -4.21 15.23
C VAL A 70 -4.97 -4.08 14.26
N ILE A 71 -6.16 -3.71 14.74
CA ILE A 71 -7.35 -3.60 13.86
C ILE A 71 -7.27 -2.43 12.87
N ALA A 72 -6.37 -1.46 13.13
CA ALA A 72 -6.11 -0.32 12.27
C ALA A 72 -5.07 -0.58 11.17
N ILE A 73 -4.45 -1.77 11.13
CA ILE A 73 -3.49 -2.13 10.10
C ILE A 73 -4.16 -2.09 8.71
N PRO A 74 -3.63 -1.34 7.73
CA PRO A 74 -4.24 -1.25 6.39
C PRO A 74 -4.32 -2.60 5.69
N ASN A 75 -5.39 -2.81 4.92
CA ASN A 75 -5.64 -4.04 4.13
C ASN A 75 -5.64 -5.34 4.92
N ILE A 76 -5.74 -5.26 6.25
CA ILE A 76 -5.88 -6.42 7.08
C ILE A 76 -7.15 -7.16 6.67
N ARG A 77 -7.01 -8.41 6.22
CA ARG A 77 -8.14 -9.27 5.88
C ARG A 77 -8.78 -9.80 7.16
N ILE A 78 -9.26 -8.89 7.98
CA ILE A 78 -10.06 -9.12 9.19
C ILE A 78 -11.47 -9.62 8.82
N ILE A 79 -11.66 -10.23 7.63
CA ILE A 79 -12.99 -10.56 7.12
C ILE A 79 -13.75 -11.49 8.06
N LEU A 80 -13.15 -12.05 9.11
CA LEU A 80 -13.85 -12.76 10.18
C LEU A 80 -13.25 -12.57 11.59
N LEU A 81 -13.29 -11.37 12.20
CA LEU A 81 -13.15 -11.25 13.68
C LEU A 81 -14.15 -12.17 14.39
N THR A 82 -15.29 -12.43 13.75
CA THR A 82 -16.45 -13.16 14.28
C THR A 82 -16.53 -14.62 13.82
N LYS A 83 -15.62 -15.11 12.96
CA LYS A 83 -15.58 -16.55 12.61
C LYS A 83 -14.20 -17.19 12.69
N THR A 84 -13.16 -16.44 13.09
CA THR A 84 -11.94 -17.10 13.57
C THR A 84 -12.32 -17.75 14.88
N ALA A 85 -12.58 -19.04 14.83
CA ALA A 85 -12.98 -19.80 15.98
C ALA A 85 -11.73 -20.40 16.62
N THR A 86 -11.65 -20.33 17.94
CA THR A 86 -10.76 -21.20 18.71
C THR A 86 -10.99 -22.67 18.32
N LYS A 87 -10.07 -23.58 18.66
CA LYS A 87 -10.34 -25.03 18.51
C LYS A 87 -11.67 -25.48 19.17
N PRO A 88 -12.09 -24.92 20.32
CA PRO A 88 -13.45 -25.11 20.86
C PRO A 88 -14.56 -24.24 20.22
N ALA A 89 -14.35 -23.75 19.00
CA ALA A 89 -15.31 -23.00 18.17
C ALA A 89 -15.84 -21.66 18.73
N LYS A 90 -15.19 -21.05 19.72
CA LYS A 90 -15.54 -19.71 20.22
C LYS A 90 -14.86 -18.62 19.38
N ASP A 91 -15.62 -17.61 18.97
CA ASP A 91 -15.08 -16.40 18.35
C ASP A 91 -14.62 -15.36 19.39
N ILE A 92 -14.03 -14.25 18.94
CA ILE A 92 -13.50 -13.23 19.84
C ILE A 92 -14.60 -12.42 20.55
N LEU A 93 -15.80 -12.34 19.99
CA LEU A 93 -16.94 -11.67 20.62
C LEU A 93 -17.43 -12.48 21.81
N GLN A 94 -17.50 -13.80 21.66
CA GLN A 94 -17.82 -14.71 22.75
C GLN A 94 -16.74 -14.66 23.84
N ILE A 95 -15.45 -14.70 23.48
CA ILE A 95 -14.37 -14.58 24.47
C ILE A 95 -14.44 -13.23 25.18
N SER A 96 -14.58 -12.11 24.47
CA SER A 96 -14.69 -10.80 25.12
C SER A 96 -15.88 -10.72 26.08
N ARG A 97 -17.04 -11.28 25.69
CA ARG A 97 -18.23 -11.36 26.55
C ARG A 97 -18.01 -12.13 27.83
N GLU A 98 -17.33 -13.28 27.75
CA GLU A 98 -16.99 -14.12 28.91
C GLU A 98 -16.00 -13.42 29.87
N ASN A 99 -15.20 -12.47 29.36
CA ASN A 99 -14.18 -11.77 30.12
C ASN A 99 -14.56 -10.33 30.51
N GLN A 100 -15.71 -9.81 30.07
CA GLN A 100 -16.08 -8.38 30.18
C GLN A 100 -16.08 -7.82 31.62
N THR A 101 -16.28 -8.68 32.62
CA THR A 101 -16.34 -8.28 34.04
C THR A 101 -14.99 -8.33 34.76
N LYS A 102 -13.93 -8.81 34.10
CA LYS A 102 -12.60 -9.00 34.74
C LYS A 102 -11.89 -7.69 35.07
N SER A 103 -12.00 -6.67 34.21
CA SER A 103 -11.41 -5.35 34.44
C SER A 103 -12.10 -4.29 33.58
N SER A 104 -11.79 -3.01 33.86
CA SER A 104 -12.25 -1.89 33.03
C SER A 104 -11.75 -1.98 31.59
N THR A 105 -10.54 -2.51 31.35
CA THR A 105 -10.01 -2.71 30.00
C THR A 105 -10.75 -3.81 29.25
N HIS A 106 -11.11 -4.92 29.92
CA HIS A 106 -11.92 -5.98 29.30
C HIS A 106 -13.32 -5.50 28.94
N LYS A 107 -13.95 -4.69 29.81
CA LYS A 107 -15.26 -4.09 29.52
C LYS A 107 -15.21 -3.22 28.26
N LYS A 108 -14.25 -2.29 28.19
CA LYS A 108 -14.04 -1.43 27.00
C LYS A 108 -13.75 -2.24 25.75
N LEU A 109 -13.00 -3.32 25.88
CA LEU A 109 -12.66 -4.19 24.75
C LEU A 109 -13.89 -4.97 24.25
N TYR A 110 -14.75 -5.45 25.14
CA TYR A 110 -16.04 -6.05 24.77
C TYR A 110 -16.93 -5.07 24.02
N GLU A 111 -17.15 -3.87 24.59
CA GLU A 111 -17.96 -2.81 23.96
C GLU A 111 -17.42 -2.44 22.56
N LEU A 112 -16.09 -2.34 22.42
CA LEU A 112 -15.45 -2.10 21.13
C LEU A 112 -15.72 -3.23 20.13
N ILE A 113 -15.53 -4.50 20.53
CA ILE A 113 -15.71 -5.66 19.64
C ILE A 113 -17.18 -5.83 19.25
N GLU A 114 -18.11 -5.59 20.17
CA GLU A 114 -19.55 -5.60 19.91
C GLU A 114 -19.93 -4.53 18.88
N ASN A 115 -19.44 -3.31 19.03
CA ASN A 115 -19.67 -2.23 18.07
C ASN A 115 -19.07 -2.56 16.69
N LEU A 116 -17.88 -3.18 16.63
CA LEU A 116 -17.26 -3.63 15.38
C LEU A 116 -18.12 -4.69 14.66
N ASP A 117 -18.64 -5.69 15.39
CA ASP A 117 -19.53 -6.71 14.85
C ASP A 117 -20.84 -6.11 14.32
N ILE A 118 -21.45 -5.18 15.06
CA ILE A 118 -22.67 -4.48 14.65
C ILE A 118 -22.43 -3.69 13.35
N MET A 119 -21.34 -2.92 13.28
CA MET A 119 -21.00 -2.15 12.08
C MET A 119 -20.71 -3.05 10.86
N ASP A 120 -20.05 -4.19 11.05
CA ASP A 120 -19.83 -5.16 9.96
C ASP A 120 -21.16 -5.76 9.46
N LYS A 121 -22.08 -6.08 10.38
CA LYS A 121 -23.43 -6.57 10.05
C LYS A 121 -24.25 -5.56 9.28
N PHE A 122 -24.19 -4.26 9.62
CA PHE A 122 -24.86 -3.22 8.83
C PHE A 122 -24.45 -3.29 7.36
N VAL A 123 -23.15 -3.39 7.10
CA VAL A 123 -22.63 -3.47 5.74
C VAL A 123 -23.00 -4.79 5.06
N GLU A 124 -22.94 -5.92 5.77
CA GLU A 124 -23.32 -7.23 5.23
C GLU A 124 -24.80 -7.27 4.85
N TYR A 125 -25.69 -6.80 5.72
CA TYR A 125 -27.12 -6.73 5.45
C TYR A 125 -27.44 -5.78 4.30
N ALA A 126 -26.78 -4.62 4.22
CA ALA A 126 -26.95 -3.70 3.09
C ALA A 126 -26.51 -4.33 1.76
N LYS A 127 -25.41 -5.09 1.74
CA LYS A 127 -24.93 -5.81 0.55
C LYS A 127 -25.85 -6.94 0.12
N ASN A 128 -26.39 -7.68 1.09
CA ASN A 128 -27.25 -8.85 0.85
C ASN A 128 -28.74 -8.47 0.71
N ASN A 129 -29.06 -7.17 0.64
CA ASN A 129 -30.42 -6.64 0.56
C ASN A 129 -31.35 -7.06 1.72
N GLN A 130 -30.78 -7.30 2.91
CA GLN A 130 -31.47 -7.68 4.14
C GLN A 130 -31.85 -6.42 4.95
N ILE A 131 -32.66 -5.55 4.34
CA ILE A 131 -32.93 -4.21 4.89
C ILE A 131 -33.73 -4.26 6.19
N ASN A 132 -34.62 -5.23 6.36
CA ASN A 132 -35.40 -5.37 7.58
C ASN A 132 -34.51 -5.69 8.79
N GLU A 133 -33.52 -6.56 8.61
CA GLU A 133 -32.52 -6.89 9.63
C GLU A 133 -31.66 -5.66 9.96
N CYS A 134 -31.23 -4.92 8.94
CA CYS A 134 -30.49 -3.67 9.10
C CYS A 134 -31.29 -2.64 9.90
N LYS A 135 -32.58 -2.45 9.60
CA LYS A 135 -33.48 -1.54 10.33
C LYS A 135 -33.63 -1.93 11.79
N ARG A 136 -33.89 -3.21 12.09
CA ARG A 136 -34.02 -3.69 13.48
C ARG A 136 -32.75 -3.40 14.29
N MET A 137 -31.57 -3.63 13.70
CA MET A 137 -30.31 -3.36 14.38
C MET A 137 -30.03 -1.85 14.53
N LEU A 138 -30.38 -1.03 13.55
CA LEU A 138 -30.18 0.43 13.61
C LEU A 138 -31.05 1.09 14.67
N GLN A 139 -32.29 0.63 14.85
CA GLN A 139 -33.18 1.14 15.92
C GLN A 139 -32.59 1.00 17.33
N GLN A 140 -31.65 0.07 17.53
CA GLN A 140 -31.00 -0.17 18.81
C GLN A 140 -29.61 0.48 18.90
N ASN A 141 -29.01 0.89 17.77
CA ASN A 141 -27.60 1.30 17.67
C ASN A 141 -27.44 2.45 16.65
N GLU A 142 -28.29 3.47 16.75
CA GLU A 142 -28.34 4.58 15.79
C GLU A 142 -27.02 5.36 15.73
N ASP A 143 -26.34 5.48 16.87
CA ASP A 143 -25.05 6.15 17.04
C ASP A 143 -23.92 5.54 16.18
N LEU A 144 -24.07 4.28 15.78
CA LEU A 144 -23.06 3.57 14.99
C LEU A 144 -23.21 3.74 13.47
N VAL A 145 -24.32 4.31 12.98
CA VAL A 145 -24.63 4.37 11.53
C VAL A 145 -23.59 5.14 10.70
N ASN A 146 -22.99 6.17 11.31
CA ASN A 146 -22.00 7.05 10.70
C ASN A 146 -20.55 6.66 11.03
N LEU A 147 -20.37 5.51 11.70
CA LEU A 147 -19.06 4.96 12.00
C LEU A 147 -18.71 3.85 11.01
N LYS A 148 -17.42 3.51 10.93
CA LYS A 148 -16.96 2.34 10.19
C LYS A 148 -15.87 1.63 10.97
N PRO A 149 -15.76 0.29 10.83
CA PRO A 149 -14.60 -0.44 11.33
C PRO A 149 -13.31 0.11 10.69
N PRO A 150 -12.19 0.21 11.44
CA PRO A 150 -10.94 0.77 10.92
C PRO A 150 -10.40 0.07 9.67
N TYR A 151 -10.64 -1.24 9.57
CA TYR A 151 -10.26 -2.09 8.45
C TYR A 151 -11.19 -2.00 7.22
N ARG A 152 -12.32 -1.30 7.31
CA ARG A 152 -13.24 -1.08 6.18
C ARG A 152 -12.87 0.20 5.44
N LYS A 153 -12.92 0.14 4.10
CA LYS A 153 -12.70 1.30 3.23
C LYS A 153 -13.85 2.32 3.31
N TYR A 154 -15.08 1.85 3.45
CA TYR A 154 -16.31 2.61 3.25
C TYR A 154 -17.19 2.59 4.51
N TYR A 155 -17.90 3.70 4.74
CA TYR A 155 -19.01 3.75 5.69
C TYR A 155 -20.26 3.12 5.05
N LEU A 156 -21.33 2.94 5.82
CA LEU A 156 -22.59 2.37 5.33
C LEU A 156 -23.12 3.14 4.11
N ILE A 157 -23.13 4.47 4.15
CA ILE A 157 -23.60 5.31 3.04
C ILE A 157 -22.79 5.10 1.75
N HIS A 158 -21.46 5.02 1.85
CA HIS A 158 -20.60 4.74 0.69
C HIS A 158 -20.81 3.33 0.16
N HIS A 159 -21.09 2.35 1.03
CA HIS A 159 -21.43 0.99 0.62
C HIS A 159 -22.76 0.93 -0.16
N LEU A 160 -23.78 1.66 0.30
CA LEU A 160 -25.06 1.77 -0.42
C LEU A 160 -24.86 2.43 -1.78
N ALA A 161 -24.09 3.53 -1.85
CA ALA A 161 -23.72 4.22 -3.08
C ALA A 161 -22.97 3.30 -4.07
N TYR A 162 -21.98 2.56 -3.55
CA TYR A 162 -21.22 1.59 -4.32
C TYR A 162 -22.11 0.47 -4.89
N ALA A 163 -23.11 0.01 -4.14
CA ALA A 163 -24.01 -1.09 -4.53
C ALA A 163 -25.23 -0.65 -5.37
N ASN A 164 -25.39 0.65 -5.65
CA ASN A 164 -26.58 1.23 -6.27
C ASN A 164 -27.89 0.96 -5.52
N ASN A 165 -27.85 0.77 -4.20
CA ASN A 165 -29.04 0.38 -3.44
C ASN A 165 -29.80 1.62 -2.91
N LYS A 166 -30.39 2.40 -3.83
CA LYS A 166 -31.16 3.61 -3.50
C LYS A 166 -32.37 3.30 -2.61
N ASP A 167 -33.09 2.22 -2.89
CA ASP A 167 -34.29 1.85 -2.12
C ASP A 167 -33.95 1.51 -0.67
N ALA A 168 -32.84 0.81 -0.44
CA ALA A 168 -32.32 0.60 0.91
C ALA A 168 -31.93 1.92 1.57
N PHE A 169 -31.23 2.81 0.85
CA PHE A 169 -30.85 4.12 1.37
C PHE A 169 -32.07 4.93 1.81
N ASP A 170 -33.12 5.04 0.99
CA ASP A 170 -34.35 5.77 1.33
C ASP A 170 -35.04 5.16 2.55
N GLN A 171 -35.07 3.83 2.61
CA GLN A 171 -35.64 3.11 3.74
C GLN A 171 -34.87 3.30 5.04
N LEU A 172 -33.54 3.45 4.98
CA LEU A 172 -32.71 3.72 6.15
C LEU A 172 -32.75 5.20 6.53
N LEU A 173 -32.75 6.10 5.56
CA LEU A 173 -32.86 7.55 5.77
C LEU A 173 -34.13 7.95 6.53
N SER A 174 -35.20 7.15 6.45
CA SER A 174 -36.43 7.39 7.22
C SER A 174 -36.33 7.02 8.70
N ILE A 175 -35.27 6.30 9.13
CA ILE A 175 -35.10 5.82 10.51
C ILE A 175 -33.78 6.23 11.16
N CYS A 176 -32.82 6.79 10.41
CA CYS A 176 -31.53 7.22 10.94
C CYS A 176 -31.03 8.49 10.24
N ASN A 177 -30.14 9.21 10.91
CA ASN A 177 -29.51 10.40 10.36
C ASN A 177 -28.14 10.10 9.74
N PHE A 178 -28.07 10.02 8.41
CA PHE A 178 -26.79 9.90 7.70
C PHE A 178 -26.02 11.21 7.71
N ASP A 179 -24.74 11.16 8.10
CA ASP A 179 -23.81 12.25 7.87
C ASP A 179 -23.37 12.26 6.40
N MET A 180 -24.00 13.14 5.64
CA MET A 180 -23.77 13.33 4.21
C MET A 180 -22.38 13.91 3.89
N LYS A 181 -21.62 14.37 4.90
CA LYS A 181 -20.26 14.92 4.72
C LYS A 181 -19.16 13.88 4.90
N LEU A 182 -19.51 12.64 5.25
CA LEU A 182 -18.51 11.59 5.47
C LEU A 182 -17.67 11.34 4.22
N LEU A 183 -16.36 11.30 4.44
CA LEU A 183 -15.37 11.03 3.40
C LEU A 183 -14.71 9.67 3.65
N THR A 184 -14.50 8.93 2.58
CA THR A 184 -13.66 7.72 2.62
C THR A 184 -12.20 8.06 2.94
N ASN A 185 -11.38 7.05 3.23
CA ASN A 185 -9.93 7.24 3.43
C ASN A 185 -9.25 7.89 2.20
N ASP A 186 -9.82 7.73 1.00
CA ASP A 186 -9.36 8.37 -0.24
C ASP A 186 -10.01 9.76 -0.47
N ASN A 187 -10.57 10.36 0.58
CA ASN A 187 -11.29 11.63 0.61
C ASN A 187 -12.56 11.72 -0.27
N LYS A 188 -13.17 10.59 -0.66
CA LYS A 188 -14.38 10.60 -1.52
C LYS A 188 -15.68 10.67 -0.73
N THR A 189 -16.63 11.46 -1.20
CA THR A 189 -18.04 11.47 -0.77
C THR A 189 -18.78 10.22 -1.28
N ALA A 190 -19.96 9.95 -0.74
CA ALA A 190 -20.81 8.87 -1.24
C ALA A 190 -21.25 9.10 -2.70
N SER A 191 -21.52 10.35 -3.09
CA SER A 191 -21.87 10.71 -4.47
C SER A 191 -20.73 10.40 -5.46
N GLU A 192 -19.48 10.70 -5.10
CA GLU A 192 -18.31 10.36 -5.90
C GLU A 192 -18.14 8.84 -6.05
N VAL A 193 -18.31 8.09 -4.95
CA VAL A 193 -18.26 6.63 -5.00
C VAL A 193 -19.33 6.07 -5.94
N ALA A 194 -20.55 6.61 -5.92
CA ALA A 194 -21.60 6.24 -6.88
C ALA A 194 -21.20 6.58 -8.33
N LEU A 195 -20.64 7.76 -8.61
CA LEU A 195 -20.19 8.15 -9.94
C LEU A 195 -19.05 7.25 -10.48
N GLU A 196 -18.10 6.86 -9.63
CA GLU A 196 -17.04 5.92 -10.01
C GLU A 196 -17.58 4.55 -10.41
N GLN A 197 -18.68 4.11 -9.78
CA GLN A 197 -19.42 2.91 -10.16
C GLN A 197 -20.42 3.15 -11.31
N LYS A 198 -20.45 4.34 -11.91
CA LYS A 198 -21.37 4.76 -12.98
C LYS A 198 -22.84 4.83 -12.55
N HIS A 199 -23.12 4.93 -11.25
CA HIS A 199 -24.46 5.10 -10.68
C HIS A 199 -24.89 6.58 -10.67
N THR A 200 -24.98 7.20 -11.85
CA THR A 200 -25.19 8.65 -12.02
C THR A 200 -26.51 9.16 -11.42
N ARG A 201 -27.60 8.40 -11.57
CA ARG A 201 -28.92 8.75 -11.00
C ARG A 201 -28.85 8.80 -9.48
N PHE A 202 -28.21 7.82 -8.85
CA PHE A 202 -28.12 7.77 -7.40
C PHE A 202 -27.16 8.86 -6.87
N ALA A 203 -26.03 9.10 -7.55
CA ALA A 203 -25.14 10.20 -7.21
C ALA A 203 -25.85 11.56 -7.24
N THR A 204 -26.60 11.84 -8.32
CA THR A 204 -27.38 13.09 -8.46
C THR A 204 -28.41 13.22 -7.36
N TYR A 205 -29.06 12.11 -6.99
CA TYR A 205 -30.00 12.09 -5.87
C TYR A 205 -29.31 12.42 -4.54
N LEU A 206 -28.16 11.81 -4.24
CA LEU A 206 -27.37 12.12 -3.04
C LEU A 206 -26.95 13.61 -2.99
N GLU A 207 -26.51 14.17 -4.11
CA GLU A 207 -26.18 15.60 -4.23
C GLU A 207 -27.40 16.52 -4.07
N SER A 208 -28.59 16.05 -4.48
CA SER A 208 -29.84 16.81 -4.28
C SER A 208 -30.28 16.85 -2.81
N LEU A 209 -29.91 15.83 -2.04
CA LEU A 209 -30.15 15.78 -0.59
C LEU A 209 -29.11 16.60 0.20
N SER A 210 -27.91 16.76 -0.33
CA SER A 210 -26.83 17.53 0.29
C SER A 210 -25.96 18.25 -0.73
N SER A 211 -26.08 19.58 -0.78
CA SER A 211 -25.22 20.44 -1.60
C SER A 211 -23.74 20.38 -1.21
N ASP A 212 -23.44 19.94 0.01
CA ASP A 212 -22.07 19.77 0.50
C ASP A 212 -21.34 18.66 -0.28
N MET A 213 -22.01 17.53 -0.57
CA MET A 213 -21.42 16.46 -1.38
C MET A 213 -21.00 16.97 -2.76
N ARG A 214 -21.88 17.73 -3.41
CA ARG A 214 -21.60 18.34 -4.72
C ARG A 214 -20.41 19.30 -4.66
N THR A 215 -20.40 20.17 -3.65
CA THR A 215 -19.33 21.17 -3.47
C THR A 215 -17.97 20.50 -3.25
N ILE A 216 -17.93 19.45 -2.43
CA ILE A 216 -16.73 18.67 -2.16
C ILE A 216 -16.24 17.98 -3.43
N ARG A 217 -17.14 17.30 -4.17
CA ARG A 217 -16.79 16.67 -5.45
C ARG A 217 -16.20 17.66 -6.45
N GLU A 218 -16.89 18.77 -6.68
CA GLU A 218 -16.43 19.79 -7.63
C GLU A 218 -15.06 20.36 -7.23
N LYS A 219 -14.75 20.42 -5.93
CA LYS A 219 -13.41 20.77 -5.45
C LYS A 219 -12.38 19.70 -5.82
N HIS A 220 -12.68 18.42 -5.59
CA HIS A 220 -11.78 17.32 -5.97
C HIS A 220 -11.54 17.24 -7.48
N ASP A 221 -12.57 17.47 -8.30
CA ASP A 221 -12.46 17.52 -9.76
C ASP A 221 -11.49 18.63 -10.19
N ARG A 222 -11.64 19.85 -9.65
CA ARG A 222 -10.71 20.96 -9.90
C ARG A 222 -9.27 20.65 -9.47
N GLU A 223 -9.08 20.01 -8.32
CA GLU A 223 -7.75 19.62 -7.85
C GLU A 223 -7.13 18.52 -8.72
N LYS A 224 -7.92 17.57 -9.19
CA LYS A 224 -7.47 16.51 -10.11
C LYS A 224 -7.04 17.10 -11.46
N GLU A 225 -7.81 18.04 -12.00
CA GLU A 225 -7.44 18.77 -13.22
C GLU A 225 -6.13 19.53 -13.07
N LYS A 226 -5.95 20.26 -11.97
CA LYS A 226 -4.69 20.97 -11.66
C LYS A 226 -3.49 20.02 -11.63
N ARG A 227 -3.59 18.90 -10.90
CA ARG A 227 -2.53 17.88 -10.84
C ARG A 227 -2.21 17.29 -12.22
N ASN A 228 -3.23 17.04 -13.04
CA ASN A 228 -3.02 16.54 -14.40
C ASN A 228 -2.31 17.58 -15.28
N GLN A 229 -2.68 18.85 -15.19
CA GLN A 229 -2.01 19.94 -15.91
C GLN A 229 -0.55 20.11 -15.48
N GLU A 230 -0.26 20.04 -14.18
CA GLU A 230 1.10 20.08 -13.65
C GLU A 230 1.94 18.91 -14.14
N LYS A 231 1.38 17.70 -14.12
CA LYS A 231 2.04 16.51 -14.66
C LYS A 231 2.33 16.66 -16.15
N MET A 232 1.37 17.10 -16.96
CA MET A 232 1.58 17.33 -18.39
C MET A 232 2.70 18.34 -18.66
N LYS A 233 2.75 19.44 -17.89
CA LYS A 233 3.83 20.43 -18.00
C LYS A 233 5.19 19.85 -17.63
N HIS A 234 5.24 19.02 -16.59
CA HIS A 234 6.48 18.34 -16.18
C HIS A 234 6.96 17.34 -17.23
N ASP A 235 6.05 16.53 -17.77
CA ASP A 235 6.35 15.55 -18.81
C ASP A 235 6.84 16.26 -20.10
N GLU A 236 6.20 17.37 -20.51
CA GLU A 236 6.64 18.20 -21.64
C GLU A 236 8.04 18.82 -21.40
N GLN A 237 8.33 19.22 -20.16
CA GLN A 237 9.64 19.76 -19.80
C GLN A 237 10.73 18.69 -19.84
N ILE A 238 10.43 17.47 -19.38
CA ILE A 238 11.34 16.31 -19.49
C ILE A 238 11.61 16.01 -20.97
N GLU A 239 10.57 15.97 -21.81
CA GLU A 239 10.71 15.71 -23.25
C GLU A 239 11.62 16.74 -23.92
N LYS A 240 11.41 18.04 -23.65
CA LYS A 240 12.29 19.11 -24.14
C LYS A 240 13.73 18.95 -23.64
N GLN A 241 13.93 18.59 -22.39
CA GLN A 241 15.27 18.36 -21.84
C GLN A 241 15.99 17.17 -22.51
N ILE A 242 15.28 16.06 -22.76
CA ILE A 242 15.82 14.91 -23.51
C ILE A 242 16.23 15.33 -24.92
N LEU A 243 15.34 16.02 -25.64
CA LEU A 243 15.62 16.54 -26.99
C LEU A 243 16.84 17.47 -27.04
N THR A 244 17.02 18.33 -26.03
CA THR A 244 18.18 19.24 -25.97
C THR A 244 19.48 18.56 -25.53
N THR A 245 19.43 17.43 -24.82
CA THR A 245 20.62 16.74 -24.28
C THR A 245 21.16 15.67 -25.25
N SER A 246 20.32 15.10 -26.11
CA SER A 246 20.65 13.94 -26.96
C SER A 246 21.33 14.26 -28.30
N GLY A 247 21.73 15.51 -28.57
CA GLY A 247 22.39 15.85 -29.84
C GLY A 247 23.88 15.53 -29.91
N SER A 248 24.61 15.53 -28.79
CA SER A 248 26.09 15.45 -28.82
C SER A 248 26.68 14.43 -27.85
N ASN A 249 26.20 14.36 -26.60
CA ASN A 249 26.90 13.58 -25.57
C ASN A 249 26.68 12.06 -25.62
N MET A 250 25.61 11.57 -26.26
CA MET A 250 25.32 10.12 -26.28
C MET A 250 26.07 9.38 -27.40
N LEU A 251 26.29 10.02 -28.55
CA LEU A 251 27.05 9.46 -29.66
C LEU A 251 28.54 9.35 -29.31
N ASP A 252 29.08 10.30 -28.55
CA ASP A 252 30.47 10.30 -28.10
C ASP A 252 30.86 9.04 -27.31
N CYS A 253 29.91 8.45 -26.57
CA CYS A 253 30.12 7.19 -25.86
C CYS A 253 30.27 5.96 -26.77
N PHE A 254 29.87 6.06 -28.04
CA PHE A 254 29.93 4.97 -29.03
C PHE A 254 30.91 5.24 -30.17
N THR A 255 31.59 6.39 -30.17
CA THR A 255 32.58 6.75 -31.20
C THR A 255 34.00 6.63 -30.70
N CYS A 256 34.90 6.18 -31.58
CA CYS A 256 36.33 6.12 -31.30
C CYS A 256 36.93 7.53 -31.23
N PRO A 257 37.73 7.86 -30.20
CA PRO A 257 38.31 9.19 -30.06
C PRO A 257 39.35 9.53 -31.14
N LEU A 258 39.95 8.52 -31.78
CA LEU A 258 40.92 8.69 -32.87
C LEU A 258 40.26 8.86 -34.24
N THR A 259 39.28 8.01 -34.58
CA THR A 259 38.64 8.05 -35.91
C THR A 259 37.43 8.98 -35.96
N LYS A 260 36.85 9.33 -34.80
CA LYS A 260 35.56 10.04 -34.67
C LYS A 260 34.37 9.32 -35.31
N GLU A 261 34.52 8.02 -35.56
CA GLU A 261 33.49 7.14 -36.11
C GLU A 261 33.01 6.13 -35.06
N LEU A 262 31.84 5.52 -35.26
CA LEU A 262 31.33 4.46 -34.38
C LEU A 262 32.32 3.29 -34.29
N PHE A 263 32.50 2.74 -33.09
CA PHE A 263 33.35 1.56 -32.88
C PHE A 263 32.84 0.35 -33.68
N GLN A 264 33.73 -0.32 -34.41
CA GLN A 264 33.47 -1.62 -35.03
C GLN A 264 34.21 -2.75 -34.31
N ASP A 265 35.47 -2.52 -33.90
CA ASP A 265 36.25 -3.47 -33.09
C ASP A 265 36.90 -2.73 -31.91
N PRO A 266 36.11 -2.42 -30.86
CA PRO A 266 36.59 -1.67 -29.71
C PRO A 266 37.60 -2.47 -28.88
N VAL A 267 38.76 -1.86 -28.65
CA VAL A 267 39.83 -2.36 -27.79
C VAL A 267 40.17 -1.37 -26.69
N VAL A 268 40.50 -1.91 -25.53
CA VAL A 268 40.98 -1.14 -24.38
C VAL A 268 42.50 -1.23 -24.31
N LEU A 269 43.13 -0.08 -24.12
CA LEU A 269 44.57 0.03 -23.90
C LEU A 269 44.85 0.19 -22.40
N SER A 270 46.12 0.10 -21.99
CA SER A 270 46.53 0.17 -20.58
C SER A 270 46.15 1.48 -19.84
N ASP A 271 45.79 2.52 -20.57
CA ASP A 271 45.27 3.78 -20.04
C ASP A 271 43.78 3.72 -19.64
N GLY A 272 43.10 2.61 -19.91
CA GLY A 272 41.68 2.39 -19.62
C GLY A 272 40.72 3.01 -20.63
N PHE A 273 41.21 3.60 -21.73
CA PHE A 273 40.37 4.17 -22.79
C PHE A 273 40.11 3.15 -23.90
N THR A 274 38.94 3.30 -24.56
CA THR A 274 38.53 2.44 -25.68
C THR A 274 38.86 3.12 -27.01
N TYR A 275 39.48 2.37 -27.92
CA TYR A 275 39.85 2.81 -29.25
C TYR A 275 39.39 1.78 -30.29
N GLU A 276 39.22 2.22 -31.52
CA GLU A 276 39.06 1.32 -32.67
C GLU A 276 40.40 0.59 -32.91
N ARG A 277 40.39 -0.75 -32.98
CA ARG A 277 41.62 -1.56 -33.07
C ARG A 277 42.53 -1.09 -34.19
N SER A 278 41.97 -0.88 -35.38
CA SER A 278 42.76 -0.49 -36.56
C SER A 278 43.45 0.87 -36.38
N ALA A 279 42.82 1.81 -35.67
CA ALA A 279 43.34 3.15 -35.45
C ALA A 279 44.43 3.17 -34.38
N ILE A 280 44.21 2.49 -33.25
CA ILE A 280 45.21 2.45 -32.17
C ILE A 280 46.43 1.59 -32.55
N GLN A 281 46.25 0.55 -33.35
CA GLN A 281 47.38 -0.24 -33.84
C GLN A 281 48.28 0.61 -34.75
N LYS A 282 47.71 1.36 -35.70
CA LYS A 282 48.48 2.30 -36.54
C LYS A 282 49.23 3.34 -35.71
N TRP A 283 48.59 3.88 -34.67
CA TRP A 283 49.23 4.82 -33.75
C TRP A 283 50.47 4.22 -33.08
N LEU A 284 50.37 2.97 -32.60
CA LEU A 284 51.48 2.26 -31.95
C LEU A 284 52.59 1.85 -32.95
N ASP A 285 52.21 1.47 -34.18
CA ASP A 285 53.13 1.05 -35.25
C ASP A 285 54.01 2.22 -35.74
N LEU A 286 53.51 3.45 -35.66
CA LEU A 286 54.28 4.68 -35.90
C LEU A 286 55.30 5.00 -34.79
N GLY A 287 55.46 4.12 -33.81
CA GLY A 287 56.42 4.27 -32.71
C GLY A 287 55.90 5.05 -31.51
N ASN A 288 54.63 5.47 -31.51
CA ASN A 288 54.06 6.19 -30.37
C ASN A 288 53.92 5.25 -29.16
N ARG A 289 54.31 5.73 -27.97
CA ARG A 289 54.19 5.00 -26.70
C ARG A 289 53.42 5.77 -25.63
N ARG A 290 52.69 6.81 -26.05
CA ARG A 290 51.83 7.63 -25.18
C ARG A 290 50.36 7.44 -25.57
N SER A 291 49.49 7.53 -24.57
CA SER A 291 48.02 7.49 -24.72
C SER A 291 47.54 8.62 -25.64
N PRO A 292 46.76 8.33 -26.68
CA PRO A 292 46.17 9.38 -27.52
C PRO A 292 45.20 10.31 -26.78
N MET A 293 44.59 9.86 -25.68
CA MET A 293 43.60 10.63 -24.92
C MET A 293 44.25 11.53 -23.86
N THR A 294 45.27 11.03 -23.18
CA THR A 294 45.86 11.71 -22.01
C THR A 294 47.28 12.22 -22.27
N ASN A 295 47.89 11.79 -23.36
CA ASN A 295 49.31 12.02 -23.65
C ASN A 295 50.23 11.53 -22.52
N ILE A 296 49.82 10.56 -21.72
CA ILE A 296 50.65 9.92 -20.68
C ILE A 296 51.33 8.67 -21.27
N GLU A 297 52.54 8.34 -20.83
CA GLU A 297 53.26 7.14 -21.28
C GLU A 297 52.50 5.85 -20.91
N LEU A 298 52.39 4.94 -21.87
CA LEU A 298 51.64 3.69 -21.72
C LEU A 298 52.47 2.67 -20.95
N THR A 299 51.87 2.05 -19.93
CA THR A 299 52.54 1.01 -19.13
C THR A 299 52.73 -0.28 -19.92
N ASN A 300 51.82 -0.57 -20.87
CA ASN A 300 52.02 -1.55 -21.92
C ASN A 300 51.25 -1.15 -23.20
N ILE A 301 51.56 -1.83 -24.30
CA ILE A 301 50.91 -1.63 -25.62
C ILE A 301 49.96 -2.77 -25.98
N THR A 302 49.48 -3.53 -24.99
CA THR A 302 48.59 -4.67 -25.22
C THR A 302 47.17 -4.19 -25.49
N LEU A 303 46.55 -4.66 -26.58
CA LEU A 303 45.17 -4.34 -26.94
C LEU A 303 44.22 -5.41 -26.43
N GLU A 304 43.44 -5.11 -25.39
CA GLU A 304 42.43 -6.02 -24.86
C GLU A 304 41.08 -5.81 -25.54
N LYS A 305 40.39 -6.90 -25.91
CA LYS A 305 39.00 -6.82 -26.39
C LYS A 305 38.08 -6.32 -25.27
N LEU A 306 37.24 -5.34 -25.57
CA LEU A 306 36.28 -4.79 -24.60
C LEU A 306 35.23 -5.83 -24.16
N PHE A 307 34.89 -6.80 -25.01
CA PHE A 307 33.96 -7.89 -24.68
C PHE A 307 34.65 -9.25 -24.81
N LYS A 308 34.71 -10.03 -23.72
CA LYS A 308 35.35 -11.36 -23.66
C LYS A 308 34.40 -12.55 -23.88
N ASN A 309 33.14 -12.33 -24.29
CA ASN A 309 32.16 -13.42 -24.49
C ASN A 309 31.38 -13.26 -25.80
N GLU A 310 31.75 -13.99 -26.85
CA GLU A 310 30.90 -14.22 -28.02
C GLU A 310 29.80 -15.24 -27.66
N ARG A 311 28.73 -14.80 -27.00
CA ARG A 311 27.44 -15.48 -27.19
C ARG A 311 26.90 -15.02 -28.53
N ARG A 312 27.13 -15.82 -29.58
CA ARG A 312 26.43 -15.69 -30.86
C ARG A 312 24.92 -15.64 -30.58
N ILE A 313 24.33 -14.45 -30.69
CA ILE A 313 22.90 -14.32 -30.91
C ILE A 313 22.73 -14.65 -32.39
N ASN A 314 22.38 -15.91 -32.68
CA ASN A 314 21.82 -16.24 -33.99
C ASN A 314 20.43 -15.59 -34.03
N LEU A 315 20.27 -14.61 -34.92
CA LEU A 315 18.98 -13.99 -35.23
C LEU A 315 18.06 -14.97 -35.95
#